data_AF-A0A9D6ZUF1-F1
#
_entry.id   AF-A0A9D6ZUF1-F1
#
_cell.length_a   1.000
_cell.length_b   1.000
_cell.length_c   1.000
_cell.angle_alpha   90.00
_cell.angle_beta   90.00
_cell.angle_gamma   90.00
#
_symmetry.space_group_name_H-M   'P 1'
#
loop_
_entity.id
_entity.type
_entity.pdbx_description
1 polymer ?
#
loop_
_entity_poly.entity_id
_entity_poly.type
_entity_poly.pdbx_seq_one_letter_code
_entity_poly.pdbx_strand_id
1 'polypeptide(L)'
;MKIDPLIFRAKFPETCRLEQCRSRCCRFGVWADTAEMRNILSNRDLFLPYVRPEAADPSSWFGRTEPDTDCPSGMAVETVVVGDACAFFHPNHGCALQKGAIEAGLHEWRFKPRFCVMFPLVLSEGTLTVDEEMKSLWCMKAKNRTHPITDSVRKEVRFLFGQEMLKTLTRSPQPR
;
A
#
# COMPACT_ATOMS: atom_id res chain seq x y z
N MET A 1 -5.16 17.59 5.52
CA MET A 1 -3.98 16.72 5.65
C MET A 1 -2.75 17.58 5.92
N LYS A 2 -1.95 17.23 6.94
CA LYS A 2 -0.65 17.83 7.26
C LYS A 2 0.48 16.98 6.65
N ILE A 3 1.68 17.54 6.49
CA ILE A 3 2.86 16.83 5.97
C ILE A 3 3.93 16.88 7.06
N ASP A 4 4.40 15.72 7.50
CA ASP A 4 5.50 15.60 8.45
C ASP A 4 6.84 15.96 7.77
N PRO A 5 7.66 16.87 8.35
CA PRO A 5 9.00 17.17 7.86
C PRO A 5 9.91 15.94 7.68
N LEU A 6 9.65 14.83 8.37
CA LEU A 6 10.36 13.56 8.18
C LEU A 6 10.39 13.11 6.71
N ILE A 7 9.31 13.35 5.95
CA ILE A 7 9.23 12.98 4.54
C ILE A 7 10.36 13.60 3.71
N PHE A 8 10.77 14.83 4.00
CA PHE A 8 11.80 15.52 3.21
C PHE A 8 13.23 15.08 3.52
N ARG A 9 13.45 14.39 4.65
CA ARG A 9 14.77 13.86 5.05
C ARG A 9 14.87 12.34 4.95
N ALA A 10 13.74 11.65 4.89
CA ALA A 10 13.70 10.20 4.83
C ALA A 10 14.22 9.69 3.48
N LYS A 11 14.84 8.52 3.53
CA LYS A 11 15.36 7.82 2.36
C LYS A 11 14.67 6.49 2.16
N PHE A 12 14.61 6.06 0.91
CA PHE A 12 14.07 4.79 0.47
C PHE A 12 14.96 4.23 -0.67
N PRO A 13 14.89 2.93 -1.02
CA PRO A 13 15.46 2.47 -2.28
C PRO A 13 14.80 3.21 -3.44
N GLU A 14 15.52 3.33 -4.56
CA GLU A 14 15.03 4.03 -5.77
C GLU A 14 13.61 3.58 -6.18
N THR A 15 13.35 2.27 -6.10
CA THR A 15 12.03 1.69 -6.36
C THR A 15 11.78 0.48 -5.44
N CYS A 16 10.52 0.05 -5.36
CA CYS A 16 10.19 -1.22 -4.72
C CYS A 16 10.74 -2.41 -5.53
N ARG A 17 11.53 -3.27 -4.88
CA ARG A 17 12.13 -4.48 -5.47
C ARG A 17 11.51 -5.76 -4.89
N LEU A 18 10.39 -6.19 -5.47
CA LEU A 18 9.62 -7.34 -4.97
C LEU A 18 10.40 -8.66 -5.08
N GLU A 19 11.28 -8.81 -6.06
CA GLU A 19 12.15 -9.96 -6.24
C GLU A 19 13.18 -10.10 -5.11
N GLN A 20 13.63 -8.99 -4.53
CA GLN A 20 14.57 -8.99 -3.39
C GLN A 20 13.84 -9.12 -2.05
N CYS A 21 12.64 -8.54 -1.95
CA CYS A 21 11.83 -8.52 -0.73
C CYS A 21 10.89 -9.73 -0.61
N ARG A 22 10.60 -10.42 -1.72
CA ARG A 22 9.55 -11.46 -1.87
C ARG A 22 8.18 -10.99 -1.37
N SER A 23 7.79 -9.75 -1.72
CA SER A 23 6.51 -9.13 -1.33
C SER A 23 6.21 -9.20 0.17
N ARG A 24 7.25 -9.10 1.02
CA ARG A 24 7.13 -9.32 2.47
C ARG A 24 6.18 -8.34 3.18
N CYS A 25 5.90 -7.16 2.60
CA CYS A 25 4.88 -6.25 3.11
C CYS A 25 3.46 -6.88 3.10
N CYS A 26 3.18 -7.84 2.22
CA CYS A 26 1.89 -8.53 2.17
C CYS A 26 1.73 -9.65 3.21
N ARG A 27 2.69 -9.85 4.12
CA ARG A 27 2.57 -10.90 5.16
C ARG A 27 1.62 -10.53 6.30
N PHE A 28 1.42 -9.25 6.56
CA PHE A 28 0.75 -8.77 7.77
C PHE A 28 -0.71 -8.34 7.55
N GLY A 29 -1.19 -8.41 6.31
CA GLY A 29 -2.45 -7.75 5.92
C GLY A 29 -2.31 -6.23 5.88
N VAL A 30 -3.44 -5.54 5.73
CA VAL A 30 -3.55 -4.09 5.79
C VAL A 30 -4.93 -3.73 6.32
N TRP A 31 -5.03 -2.60 7.01
CA TRP A 31 -6.30 -1.94 7.28
C TRP A 31 -6.69 -1.15 6.03
N ALA A 32 -7.80 -1.53 5.39
CA ALA A 32 -8.32 -0.91 4.17
C ALA A 32 -9.57 -0.09 4.49
N ASP A 33 -9.91 0.89 3.67
CA ASP A 33 -11.17 1.61 3.83
C ASP A 33 -12.37 0.69 3.51
N THR A 34 -13.48 0.81 4.24
CA THR A 34 -14.65 -0.06 3.98
C THR A 34 -15.25 0.11 2.57
N ALA A 35 -15.11 1.28 1.93
CA ALA A 35 -15.49 1.47 0.53
C ALA A 35 -14.53 0.74 -0.43
N GLU A 36 -13.25 0.64 -0.10
CA GLU A 36 -12.28 -0.19 -0.85
C GLU A 36 -12.66 -1.67 -0.75
N MET A 37 -13.00 -2.16 0.45
CA MET A 37 -13.51 -3.52 0.65
C MET A 37 -14.73 -3.80 -0.22
N ARG A 38 -15.75 -2.92 -0.17
CA ARG A 38 -16.96 -3.09 -1.00
C ARG A 38 -16.60 -3.15 -2.48
N ASN A 39 -15.74 -2.24 -2.95
CA ASN A 39 -15.29 -2.24 -4.34
C ASN A 39 -14.53 -3.52 -4.72
N ILE A 40 -13.69 -4.06 -3.83
CA ILE A 40 -13.01 -5.35 -4.04
C ILE A 40 -14.01 -6.50 -4.13
N LEU A 41 -14.96 -6.61 -3.20
CA LEU A 41 -15.96 -7.69 -3.17
C LEU A 41 -16.93 -7.64 -4.37
N SER A 42 -17.30 -6.45 -4.83
CA SER A 42 -18.11 -6.26 -6.04
C SER A 42 -17.39 -6.70 -7.32
N ASN A 43 -16.05 -6.74 -7.32
CA ASN A 43 -15.23 -7.12 -8.47
C ASN A 43 -14.44 -8.42 -8.23
N ARG A 44 -14.84 -9.23 -7.24
CA ARG A 44 -14.11 -10.41 -6.76
C ARG A 44 -13.71 -11.40 -7.85
N ASP A 45 -14.53 -11.54 -8.90
CA ASP A 45 -14.30 -12.47 -9.99
C ASP A 45 -13.01 -12.14 -10.78
N LEU A 46 -12.56 -10.88 -10.75
CA LEU A 46 -11.26 -10.47 -11.32
C LEU A 46 -10.06 -11.00 -10.53
N PHE A 47 -10.25 -11.35 -9.26
CA PHE A 47 -9.16 -11.71 -8.34
C PHE A 47 -9.16 -13.19 -7.99
N LEU A 48 -10.33 -13.84 -8.02
CA LEU A 48 -10.49 -15.27 -7.74
C LEU A 48 -9.49 -16.18 -8.47
N PRO A 49 -9.13 -15.94 -9.76
CA PRO A 49 -8.12 -16.75 -10.44
C PRO A 49 -6.68 -16.58 -9.91
N TYR A 50 -6.42 -15.54 -9.12
CA TYR A 50 -5.08 -15.12 -8.70
C TYR A 50 -4.85 -15.18 -7.18
N VAL A 51 -5.89 -15.46 -6.39
CA VAL A 51 -5.73 -15.74 -4.96
C VAL A 51 -5.19 -17.16 -4.76
N ARG A 52 -4.60 -17.41 -3.58
CA ARG A 52 -4.18 -18.77 -3.22
C ARG A 52 -5.41 -19.64 -2.92
N PRO A 53 -5.32 -20.98 -3.06
CA PRO A 53 -6.43 -21.88 -2.73
C PRO A 53 -6.99 -21.69 -1.31
N GLU A 54 -6.15 -21.35 -0.34
CA GLU A 54 -6.57 -21.12 1.05
C GLU A 54 -7.46 -19.88 1.18
N ALA A 55 -7.33 -18.92 0.27
CA ALA A 55 -8.13 -17.70 0.20
C ALA A 55 -9.18 -17.75 -0.93
N ALA A 56 -9.58 -18.94 -1.38
CA ALA A 56 -10.53 -19.09 -2.48
C ALA A 56 -11.95 -18.63 -2.13
N ASP A 57 -12.32 -18.57 -0.84
CA ASP A 57 -13.61 -18.05 -0.39
C ASP A 57 -13.53 -16.52 -0.13
N PRO A 58 -14.20 -15.68 -0.94
CA PRO A 58 -14.21 -14.23 -0.73
C PRO A 58 -14.80 -13.78 0.60
N SER A 59 -15.63 -14.59 1.25
CA SER A 59 -16.20 -14.28 2.56
C SER A 59 -15.12 -14.20 3.64
N SER A 60 -13.96 -14.82 3.41
CA SER A 60 -12.82 -14.86 4.33
C SER A 60 -11.79 -13.74 4.11
N TRP A 61 -11.96 -12.87 3.10
CA TRP A 61 -10.93 -11.89 2.74
C TRP A 61 -10.79 -10.74 3.72
N PHE A 62 -11.85 -10.43 4.46
CA PHE A 62 -11.93 -9.28 5.35
C PHE A 62 -12.46 -9.69 6.72
N GLY A 63 -11.97 -9.03 7.76
CA GLY A 63 -12.25 -9.39 9.15
C GLY A 63 -12.86 -8.23 9.93
N ARG A 64 -12.23 -7.92 11.07
CA ARG A 64 -12.63 -6.84 11.97
C ARG A 64 -12.68 -5.49 11.26
N THR A 65 -13.68 -4.70 11.65
CA THR A 65 -13.85 -3.31 11.23
C THR A 65 -13.69 -2.40 12.46
N GLU A 66 -13.00 -1.27 12.30
CA GLU A 66 -12.77 -0.28 13.35
C GLU A 66 -12.96 1.15 12.83
N PRO A 67 -13.38 2.12 13.67
CA PRO A 67 -13.34 3.52 13.30
C PRO A 67 -11.91 3.97 13.01
N ASP A 68 -11.71 4.65 11.88
CA ASP A 68 -10.43 5.22 11.49
C ASP A 68 -10.67 6.50 10.70
N THR A 69 -10.21 7.62 11.25
CA THR A 69 -10.37 8.94 10.63
C THR A 69 -9.45 9.18 9.42
N ASP A 70 -8.42 8.34 9.23
CA ASP A 70 -7.55 8.37 8.05
C ASP A 70 -8.13 7.58 6.86
N CYS A 71 -9.21 6.84 7.10
CA CYS A 71 -10.05 6.22 6.09
C CYS A 71 -11.15 7.21 5.63
N PRO A 72 -11.30 7.49 4.32
CA PRO A 72 -12.34 8.41 3.82
C PRO A 72 -13.78 8.07 4.27
N SER A 73 -14.09 6.78 4.45
CA SER A 73 -15.39 6.33 4.97
C SER A 73 -15.55 6.49 6.48
N GLY A 74 -14.48 6.87 7.20
CA GLY A 74 -14.41 6.90 8.66
C GLY A 74 -14.23 5.52 9.30
N MET A 75 -14.13 4.46 8.48
CA MET A 75 -14.05 3.08 8.94
C MET A 75 -12.96 2.31 8.18
N ALA A 76 -12.09 1.65 8.93
CA ALA A 76 -11.12 0.70 8.43
C ALA A 76 -11.61 -0.74 8.61
N VAL A 77 -11.19 -1.64 7.73
CA VAL A 77 -11.42 -3.08 7.82
C VAL A 77 -10.13 -3.83 7.52
N GLU A 78 -9.81 -4.83 8.34
CA GLU A 78 -8.61 -5.64 8.14
C GLU A 78 -8.77 -6.57 6.93
N THR A 79 -7.75 -6.65 6.08
CA THR A 79 -7.59 -7.81 5.21
C THR A 79 -7.08 -8.97 6.04
N VAL A 80 -7.76 -10.12 5.99
CA VAL A 80 -7.41 -11.27 6.82
C VAL A 80 -6.07 -11.86 6.40
N VAL A 81 -5.31 -12.33 7.39
CA VAL A 81 -4.14 -13.19 7.19
C VAL A 81 -4.64 -14.63 7.13
N VAL A 82 -4.51 -15.26 5.96
CA VAL A 82 -4.92 -16.65 5.74
C VAL A 82 -3.65 -17.49 5.61
N GLY A 83 -3.39 -18.38 6.58
CA GLY A 83 -2.10 -19.04 6.71
C GLY A 83 -1.04 -18.09 7.25
N ASP A 84 -0.04 -17.74 6.43
CA ASP A 84 1.12 -16.91 6.82
C ASP A 84 1.16 -15.54 6.14
N ALA A 85 0.13 -15.17 5.38
CA ALA A 85 0.09 -13.93 4.63
C ALA A 85 -1.33 -13.41 4.36
N CYS A 86 -1.43 -12.14 3.97
CA CYS A 86 -2.67 -11.50 3.50
C CYS A 86 -3.41 -12.40 2.50
N ALA A 87 -4.75 -12.39 2.58
CA ALA A 87 -5.64 -13.12 1.67
C ALA A 87 -5.33 -12.85 0.18
N PHE A 88 -4.85 -11.63 -0.14
CA PHE A 88 -4.52 -11.23 -1.51
C PHE A 88 -3.05 -11.45 -1.90
N PHE A 89 -2.21 -12.04 -1.05
CA PHE A 89 -0.84 -12.39 -1.44
C PHE A 89 -0.80 -13.64 -2.31
N HIS A 90 0.15 -13.74 -3.22
CA HIS A 90 0.49 -14.96 -3.94
C HIS A 90 2.01 -15.00 -4.17
N PRO A 91 2.70 -16.14 -3.94
CA PRO A 91 4.16 -16.21 -4.04
C PRO A 91 4.69 -15.92 -5.44
N ASN A 92 3.95 -16.27 -6.49
CA ASN A 92 4.42 -16.15 -7.88
C ASN A 92 4.28 -14.73 -8.46
N HIS A 93 3.33 -13.93 -8.00
CA HIS A 93 3.02 -12.63 -8.62
C HIS A 93 2.69 -11.51 -7.62
N GLY A 94 2.86 -11.75 -6.31
CA GLY A 94 2.57 -10.75 -5.28
C GLY A 94 1.07 -10.55 -5.10
N CYS A 95 0.59 -9.32 -5.22
CA CYS A 95 -0.80 -8.99 -4.86
C CYS A 95 -1.79 -9.41 -5.96
N ALA A 96 -2.74 -10.27 -5.62
CA ALA A 96 -3.83 -10.74 -6.50
C ALA A 96 -4.70 -9.59 -7.00
N LEU A 97 -4.98 -8.57 -6.18
CA LEU A 97 -5.74 -7.38 -6.60
C LEU A 97 -5.04 -6.62 -7.73
N GLN A 98 -3.71 -6.49 -7.61
CA GLN A 98 -2.89 -5.84 -8.61
C GLN A 98 -2.79 -6.69 -9.88
N LYS A 99 -2.59 -8.00 -9.73
CA LYS A 99 -2.55 -8.94 -10.87
C LYS A 99 -3.87 -8.93 -11.65
N GLY A 100 -5.00 -9.07 -10.95
CA GLY A 100 -6.33 -9.04 -11.58
C GLY A 100 -6.63 -7.70 -12.28
N ALA A 101 -6.23 -6.56 -11.70
CA ALA A 101 -6.37 -5.27 -12.36
C ALA A 101 -5.59 -5.20 -13.68
N ILE A 102 -4.33 -5.63 -13.67
CA ILE A 102 -3.47 -5.63 -14.87
C ILE A 102 -4.05 -6.52 -15.97
N GLU A 103 -4.49 -7.73 -15.62
CA GLU A 103 -5.07 -8.69 -16.58
C GLU A 103 -6.42 -8.23 -17.15
N ALA A 104 -7.15 -7.39 -16.40
CA ALA A 104 -8.37 -6.74 -16.87
C ALA A 104 -8.10 -5.46 -17.70
N GLY A 105 -6.84 -5.10 -17.97
CA GLY A 105 -6.48 -3.88 -18.69
C GLY A 105 -6.71 -2.59 -17.89
N LEU A 106 -6.80 -2.68 -16.56
CA LEU A 106 -7.00 -1.55 -15.65
C LEU A 106 -5.66 -1.12 -15.02
N HIS A 107 -5.63 0.10 -14.48
CA HIS A 107 -4.48 0.58 -13.71
C HIS A 107 -4.16 -0.40 -12.57
N GLU A 108 -2.88 -0.74 -12.37
CA GLU A 108 -2.42 -1.81 -11.47
C GLU A 108 -2.82 -1.62 -10.00
N TRP A 109 -3.17 -0.39 -9.62
CA TRP A 109 -3.59 -0.01 -8.28
C TRP A 109 -5.09 0.28 -8.16
N ARG A 110 -5.88 0.04 -9.22
CA ARG A 110 -7.32 0.37 -9.27
C ARG A 110 -8.12 -0.21 -8.10
N PHE A 111 -7.74 -1.39 -7.62
CA PHE A 111 -8.41 -2.10 -6.54
C PHE A 111 -7.52 -2.31 -5.31
N LYS A 112 -6.26 -1.87 -5.36
CA LYS A 112 -5.31 -2.10 -4.28
C LYS A 112 -5.63 -1.11 -3.15
N PRO A 113 -5.71 -1.54 -1.88
CA PRO A 113 -5.97 -0.63 -0.76
C PRO A 113 -4.98 0.53 -0.74
N ARG A 114 -5.46 1.75 -0.49
CA ARG A 114 -4.65 2.97 -0.50
C ARG A 114 -3.39 2.84 0.33
N PHE A 115 -3.47 2.24 1.51
CA PHE A 115 -2.35 2.09 2.44
C PHE A 115 -1.30 1.10 1.94
N CYS A 116 -1.70 0.09 1.15
CA CYS A 116 -0.77 -0.79 0.44
C CYS A 116 -0.04 -0.08 -0.71
N VAL A 117 -0.68 0.88 -1.38
CA VAL A 117 -0.05 1.70 -2.43
C VAL A 117 0.86 2.75 -1.80
N MET A 118 0.45 3.30 -0.65
CA MET A 118 1.12 4.42 0.01
C MET A 118 2.46 4.03 0.63
N PHE A 119 2.63 2.78 1.08
CA PHE A 119 3.86 2.31 1.70
C PHE A 119 5.11 2.67 0.86
N PRO A 120 6.16 3.25 1.46
CA PRO A 120 6.42 3.44 2.90
C PRO A 120 5.83 4.71 3.51
N LEU A 121 5.05 5.51 2.79
CA LEU A 121 4.31 6.61 3.39
C LEU A 121 3.13 6.05 4.22
N VAL A 122 2.75 6.76 5.28
CA VAL A 122 1.62 6.44 6.15
C VAL A 122 0.83 7.72 6.41
N LEU A 123 -0.49 7.62 6.45
CA LEU A 123 -1.35 8.69 6.96
C LEU A 123 -1.76 8.31 8.38
N SER A 124 -1.42 9.15 9.35
CA SER A 124 -1.76 8.95 10.77
C SER A 124 -2.33 10.25 11.32
N GLU A 125 -3.56 10.21 11.82
CA GLU A 125 -4.29 11.34 12.40
C GLU A 125 -4.26 12.58 11.49
N GLY A 126 -4.52 12.36 10.19
CA GLY A 126 -4.51 13.38 9.15
C GLY A 126 -3.12 13.93 8.80
N THR A 127 -2.03 13.31 9.27
CA THR A 127 -0.64 13.68 8.99
C THR A 127 0.03 12.63 8.10
N LEU A 128 0.48 13.04 6.92
CA LEU A 128 1.27 12.19 6.03
C LEU A 128 2.72 12.14 6.55
N THR A 129 3.20 10.95 6.88
CA THR A 129 4.56 10.70 7.38
C THR A 129 5.14 9.41 6.76
N VAL A 130 6.24 8.90 7.30
CA VAL A 130 6.95 7.70 6.83
C VAL A 130 6.83 6.60 7.87
N ASP A 131 6.58 5.37 7.41
CA ASP A 131 6.63 4.17 8.24
C ASP A 131 8.04 4.00 8.86
N GLU A 132 8.11 3.88 10.17
CA GLU A 132 9.36 3.56 10.88
C GLU A 132 9.31 2.20 11.57
N GLU A 133 8.19 1.48 11.47
CA GLU A 133 7.93 0.25 12.22
C GLU A 133 8.32 -1.02 11.46
N MET A 134 8.15 -1.04 10.13
CA MET A 134 8.40 -2.21 9.28
C MET A 134 9.90 -2.44 8.98
N LYS A 135 10.77 -2.26 9.98
CA LYS A 135 12.24 -2.33 9.88
C LYS A 135 12.78 -3.65 9.34
N SER A 136 12.00 -4.74 9.42
CA SER A 136 12.40 -6.06 8.93
C SER A 136 12.35 -6.20 7.40
N LEU A 137 11.63 -5.31 6.71
CA LEU A 137 11.50 -5.33 5.25
C LEU A 137 12.82 -4.94 4.58
N TRP A 138 13.11 -5.54 3.42
CA TRP A 138 14.34 -5.24 2.68
C TRP A 138 14.49 -3.74 2.40
N CYS A 139 13.43 -3.08 1.93
CA CYS A 139 13.42 -1.66 1.62
C CYS A 139 13.54 -0.75 2.85
N MET A 140 13.31 -1.28 4.05
CA MET A 140 13.41 -0.54 5.31
C MET A 140 14.77 -0.66 5.98
N LYS A 141 15.68 -1.49 5.46
CA LYS A 141 17.05 -1.59 5.95
C LYS A 141 17.84 -0.34 5.54
N ALA A 142 18.53 0.27 6.50
CA ALA A 142 19.31 1.50 6.29
C ALA A 142 20.23 1.44 5.06
N LYS A 143 20.94 0.33 4.86
CA LYS A 143 21.85 0.13 3.71
C LYS A 143 21.18 0.19 2.33
N ASN A 144 19.86 0.00 2.26
CA ASN A 144 19.10 0.00 1.01
C ASN A 144 18.40 1.36 0.76
N ARG A 145 18.35 2.24 1.77
CA ARG A 145 17.68 3.55 1.69
C ARG A 145 18.61 4.58 1.08
N THR A 146 18.76 4.53 -0.24
CA THR A 146 19.78 5.28 -0.98
C THR A 146 19.29 6.59 -1.60
N HIS A 147 17.98 6.76 -1.79
CA HIS A 147 17.37 7.90 -2.49
C HIS A 147 16.40 8.64 -1.57
N PRO A 148 16.13 9.95 -1.81
CA PRO A 148 15.03 10.64 -1.15
C PRO A 148 13.72 9.87 -1.36
N ILE A 149 12.94 9.69 -0.29
CA ILE A 149 11.66 8.97 -0.38
C ILE A 149 10.70 9.67 -1.35
N THR A 150 10.72 11.01 -1.39
CA THR A 150 9.89 11.86 -2.26
C THR A 150 10.13 11.60 -3.74
N ASP A 151 11.34 11.16 -4.11
CA ASP A 151 11.65 10.72 -5.47
C ASP A 151 11.29 9.26 -5.73
N SER A 152 11.45 8.42 -4.72
CA SER A 152 11.23 6.97 -4.82
C SER A 152 9.75 6.59 -4.98
N VAL A 153 8.83 7.40 -4.43
CA VAL A 153 7.38 7.14 -4.38
C VAL A 153 6.55 8.06 -5.29
N ARG A 154 7.19 8.69 -6.30
CA ARG A 154 6.54 9.69 -7.16
C ARG A 154 5.32 9.15 -7.91
N LYS A 155 5.34 7.87 -8.26
CA LYS A 155 4.26 7.22 -9.02
C LYS A 155 3.05 7.00 -8.11
N GLU A 156 3.29 6.49 -6.91
CA GLU A 156 2.32 6.22 -5.85
C GLU A 156 1.66 7.53 -5.40
N VAL A 157 2.45 8.57 -5.13
CA VAL A 157 1.93 9.90 -4.73
C VAL A 157 1.06 10.50 -5.82
N ARG A 158 1.48 10.41 -7.09
CA ARG A 158 0.69 10.93 -8.21
C ARG A 158 -0.64 10.22 -8.33
N PHE A 159 -0.64 8.90 -8.15
CA PHE A 159 -1.86 8.10 -8.22
C PHE A 159 -2.81 8.40 -7.06
N LEU A 160 -2.30 8.46 -5.83
CA LEU A 160 -3.13 8.62 -4.62
C LEU A 160 -3.59 10.07 -4.38
N PHE A 161 -2.75 11.05 -4.68
CA PHE A 161 -2.95 12.44 -4.27
C PHE A 161 -2.91 13.44 -5.43
N GLY A 162 -2.61 12.99 -6.65
CA GLY A 162 -2.55 13.83 -7.84
C GLY A 162 -1.27 14.66 -7.97
N GLN A 163 -1.23 15.49 -9.02
CA GLN A 163 -0.03 16.22 -9.42
C GLN A 163 0.35 17.35 -8.46
N GLU A 164 -0.62 17.99 -7.80
CA GLU A 164 -0.34 19.11 -6.89
C GLU A 164 0.37 18.64 -5.61
N MET A 165 -0.02 17.48 -5.07
CA MET A 165 0.71 16.86 -3.95
C MET A 165 2.11 16.43 -4.38
N LEU A 166 2.26 15.85 -5.58
CA LEU A 166 3.58 15.49 -6.10
C LEU A 166 4.51 16.71 -6.18
N LYS A 167 4.02 17.84 -6.70
CA LYS A 167 4.79 19.10 -6.74
C LYS A 167 5.16 19.59 -5.34
N THR A 168 4.23 19.46 -4.38
CA THR A 168 4.47 19.86 -2.99
C THR A 168 5.58 19.03 -2.34
N LEU A 169 5.58 17.71 -2.55
CA LEU A 169 6.58 16.81 -1.97
C LEU A 169 7.94 16.84 -2.68
N THR A 170 7.98 17.25 -3.95
CA THR A 170 9.23 17.33 -4.74
C THR A 170 9.84 18.72 -4.80
N ARG A 171 9.14 19.74 -4.31
CA ARG A 171 9.75 21.05 -4.04
C ARG A 171 10.83 20.86 -2.99
N SER A 172 12.09 20.97 -3.39
CA SER A 172 13.22 20.98 -2.47
C SER A 172 12.95 22.00 -1.35
N PRO A 173 13.19 21.65 -0.08
CA PRO A 173 13.27 22.68 0.94
C PRO A 173 14.36 23.65 0.48
N GLN A 174 13.97 24.88 0.16
CA GLN A 174 14.93 25.97 -0.02
C GLN A 174 15.76 26.01 1.27
N PRO A 175 17.09 25.95 1.20
CA PRO A 175 17.90 26.18 2.38
C PRO A 175 17.51 27.58 2.91
N ARG A 176 17.03 27.63 4.15
CA ARG A 176 16.99 28.89 4.91
C ARG A 176 18.38 29.17 5.44
#